data_AF-A0A0E3NKP9-F1
#
_entry.id   AF-A0A0E3NKP9-F1
#
_cell.length_a   1.000
_cell.length_b   1.000
_cell.length_c   1.000
_cell.angle_alpha   90.00
_cell.angle_beta   90.00
_cell.angle_gamma   90.00
#
_symmetry.space_group_name_H-M   'P 1'
#
loop_
_entity.id
_entity.type
_entity.pdbx_description
1 polymer ?
#
loop_
_entity_poly.entity_id
_entity_poly.type
_entity_poly.pdbx_seq_one_letter_code
_entity_poly.pdbx_strand_id
1 'polypeptide(L)'
;MLTREEILEIYEAGPEAVIAVIQRLEYIIEKQSSQIAELEERVRILEARLNQNSQNSSKPPSTDVFCNEKPKPTSLRKSSGKKPGGQKGHSGKTLEMT
;
A
#
# COMPACT_ATOMS: atom_id res chain seq x y z
N MET A 1 26.56 12.22 18.66
CA MET A 1 26.90 13.50 18.01
C MET A 1 28.25 13.94 18.55
N LEU A 2 29.03 14.69 17.76
CA LEU A 2 30.27 15.29 18.25
C LEU A 2 29.96 16.13 19.48
N THR A 3 30.68 15.88 20.56
CA THR A 3 30.59 16.65 21.80
C THR A 3 31.30 17.99 21.62
N ARG A 4 30.97 18.96 22.47
CA ARG A 4 31.60 20.28 22.40
C ARG A 4 33.11 20.21 22.61
N GLU A 5 33.57 19.31 23.49
CA GLU A 5 34.98 19.10 23.78
C GLU A 5 35.73 18.59 22.55
N GLU A 6 35.21 17.56 21.88
CA GLU A 6 35.80 17.04 20.62
C GLU A 6 35.82 18.10 19.51
N ILE A 7 34.81 18.98 19.43
CA ILE A 7 34.79 20.07 18.45
C ILE A 7 35.90 21.10 18.74
N LEU A 8 36.14 21.40 20.02
CA LEU A 8 37.22 22.29 20.42
C LEU A 8 38.59 21.69 20.11
N GLU A 9 38.78 20.40 20.35
CA GLU A 9 40.03 19.70 19.98
C GLU A 9 40.27 19.77 18.45
N ILE A 10 39.24 19.57 17.63
CA ILE A 10 39.34 19.70 16.17
C ILE A 10 39.67 21.14 15.75
N TYR A 11 39.10 22.13 16.43
CA TYR A 11 39.38 23.54 16.17
C TYR A 11 40.82 23.91 16.55
N GLU A 12 41.30 23.45 17.70
CA GLU A 12 42.67 23.65 18.18
C GLU A 12 43.70 22.94 17.30
N ALA A 13 43.33 21.82 16.67
CA ALA A 13 44.17 21.10 15.71
C ALA A 13 44.42 21.88 14.40
N GLY A 14 43.68 22.97 14.16
CA GLY A 14 43.91 23.90 13.06
C GLY A 14 42.89 23.83 11.91
N PRO A 15 43.00 24.72 10.93
CA PRO A 15 41.98 24.90 9.89
C PRO A 15 41.82 23.68 8.99
N GLU A 16 42.89 22.93 8.69
CA GLU A 16 42.83 21.72 7.87
C GLU A 16 42.00 20.61 8.51
N ALA A 17 42.08 20.46 9.85
CA ALA A 17 41.29 19.48 10.59
C ALA A 17 39.80 19.81 10.52
N VAL A 18 39.45 21.09 10.69
CA VAL A 18 38.07 21.58 10.57
C VAL A 18 37.52 21.35 9.17
N ILE A 19 38.28 21.70 8.13
CA ILE A 19 37.88 21.49 6.73
C ILE A 19 37.63 20.01 6.44
N ALA A 20 38.53 19.12 6.87
CA ALA A 20 38.40 17.68 6.65
C ALA A 20 37.13 17.09 7.30
N VAL A 21 36.75 17.59 8.48
CA VAL A 21 35.51 17.18 9.15
C VAL A 21 34.29 17.71 8.40
N ILE A 22 34.30 18.98 7.97
CA ILE A 22 33.19 19.56 7.20
C ILE A 22 32.97 18.79 5.90
N GLN A 23 34.02 18.56 5.10
CA GLN A 23 33.92 17.82 3.85
C GLN A 23 33.38 16.39 4.06
N ARG A 24 33.79 15.73 5.15
CA ARG A 24 33.27 14.41 5.51
C ARG A 24 31.79 14.46 5.84
N LEU A 25 31.36 15.47 6.61
CA LEU A 25 29.96 15.64 6.97
C LEU A 25 29.11 15.95 5.74
N GLU A 26 29.57 16.83 4.85
CA GLU A 26 28.91 17.11 3.56
C GLU A 26 28.73 15.84 2.74
N TYR A 27 29.79 15.04 2.58
CA TYR A 27 29.71 13.76 1.87
C TYR A 27 28.69 12.79 2.49
N ILE A 28 28.67 12.69 3.83
CA ILE A 28 27.71 11.83 4.54
C ILE A 28 26.28 12.33 4.31
N ILE A 29 26.04 13.65 4.38
CA ILE A 29 24.74 14.27 4.15
C ILE A 29 24.26 13.99 2.72
N GLU A 30 25.10 14.20 1.71
CA GLU A 30 24.74 13.93 0.31
C GLU A 30 24.40 12.46 0.07
N LYS A 31 25.20 11.55 0.64
CA LYS A 31 24.96 10.11 0.56
C LYS A 31 23.65 9.72 1.23
N GLN A 32 23.39 10.23 2.43
CA GLN A 32 22.15 9.96 3.16
C GLN A 32 20.94 10.55 2.43
N SER A 33 21.03 11.77 1.91
CA SER A 33 19.95 12.39 1.13
C SER A 33 19.61 11.57 -0.10
N SER A 34 20.61 11.03 -0.80
CA SER A 34 20.41 10.18 -1.96
C SER A 34 19.72 8.86 -1.60
N GLN A 35 20.15 8.24 -0.49
CA GLN A 35 19.54 7.00 0.01
C GLN A 35 18.09 7.21 0.47
N ILE A 36 17.80 8.33 1.15
CA ILE A 36 16.45 8.69 1.57
C ILE A 36 15.55 8.83 0.34
N ALA A 37 15.99 9.56 -0.68
CA ALA A 37 15.21 9.72 -1.91
C ALA A 37 14.91 8.37 -2.61
N GLU A 38 15.88 7.46 -2.68
CA GLU A 38 15.67 6.12 -3.24
C GLU A 38 14.67 5.30 -2.41
N LEU A 39 14.75 5.38 -1.08
CA LEU A 39 13.86 4.67 -0.18
C LEU A 39 12.43 5.23 -0.22
N GLU A 40 12.28 6.56 -0.23
CA GLU A 40 10.99 7.21 -0.38
C GLU A 40 10.30 6.81 -1.68
N GLU A 41 11.06 6.77 -2.79
CA GLU A 41 10.52 6.33 -4.07
C GLU A 41 10.07 4.86 -4.04
N ARG A 42 10.88 3.98 -3.43
CA ARG A 42 10.51 2.57 -3.24
C ARG A 42 9.25 2.41 -2.38
N VAL A 43 9.16 3.14 -1.27
CA VAL A 43 7.98 3.14 -0.39
C VAL A 43 6.76 3.60 -1.17
N ARG A 44 6.86 4.71 -1.91
CA ARG A 44 5.77 5.22 -2.75
C ARG A 44 5.28 4.19 -3.76
N ILE A 45 6.18 3.49 -4.45
CA ILE A 45 5.81 2.44 -5.42
C ILE A 45 5.11 1.27 -4.71
N LEU A 46 5.62 0.84 -3.57
CA LEU A 46 5.04 -0.28 -2.81
C LEU A 46 3.66 0.07 -2.25
N GLU A 47 3.49 1.26 -1.68
CA GLU A 47 2.21 1.77 -1.22
C GLU A 47 1.21 1.90 -2.37
N ALA A 48 1.63 2.41 -3.53
CA ALA A 48 0.79 2.46 -4.72
C ALA A 48 0.35 1.05 -5.17
N ARG A 49 1.24 0.06 -5.09
CA ARG A 49 0.92 -1.34 -5.41
C ARG A 49 -0.04 -1.96 -4.41
N LEU A 50 0.12 -1.67 -3.11
CA LEU A 50 -0.79 -2.15 -2.06
C LEU A 50 -2.18 -1.53 -2.19
N ASN A 51 -2.26 -0.26 -2.61
CA ASN A 51 -3.53 0.44 -2.82
C ASN A 51 -4.24 0.03 -4.13
N GLN A 52 -3.59 -0.70 -5.04
CA GLN A 52 -4.23 -1.21 -6.26
C GLN A 52 -5.06 -2.47 -5.97
N ASN A 53 -6.33 -2.42 -6.34
CA ASN A 53 -7.28 -3.54 -6.30
C ASN A 53 -8.07 -3.62 -7.62
N SER A 54 -8.89 -4.65 -7.80
CA SER A 54 -9.70 -4.81 -9.03
C SER A 54 -10.67 -3.65 -9.29
N GLN A 55 -11.06 -2.90 -8.26
CA GLN A 55 -11.97 -1.75 -8.40
C GLN A 55 -11.29 -0.51 -9.00
N ASN A 56 -9.99 -0.32 -8.77
CA ASN A 56 -9.26 0.88 -9.18
C ASN A 56 -8.13 0.63 -10.20
N SER A 57 -7.90 -0.62 -10.63
CA SER A 57 -6.77 -0.97 -11.52
C SER A 57 -7.15 -1.69 -12.82
N SER A 58 -8.45 -1.83 -13.12
CA SER A 58 -8.98 -2.59 -14.28
C SER A 58 -8.52 -4.06 -14.34
N LYS A 59 -7.89 -4.57 -13.27
CA LYS A 59 -7.52 -5.97 -13.10
C LYS A 59 -8.78 -6.79 -12.76
N PRO A 60 -8.89 -8.04 -13.22
CA PRO A 60 -10.05 -8.85 -12.90
C PRO A 60 -10.12 -9.13 -11.39
N PRO A 61 -11.34 -9.26 -10.81
CA PRO A 61 -11.54 -9.53 -9.37
C PRO A 61 -10.87 -10.82 -8.87
N SER A 62 -10.50 -11.74 -9.77
CA SER A 62 -9.75 -12.95 -9.45
C SER A 62 -8.30 -12.67 -9.04
N THR A 63 -7.73 -11.53 -9.44
CA THR A 63 -6.36 -11.10 -9.10
C THR A 63 -6.26 -10.55 -7.67
N ASP A 64 -7.38 -10.18 -7.05
CA ASP A 64 -7.46 -9.73 -5.66
C ASP A 64 -7.39 -10.93 -4.69
N VAL A 65 -6.29 -11.70 -4.73
CA VAL A 65 -6.09 -12.89 -3.89
C VAL A 65 -5.70 -12.50 -2.45
N PHE A 66 -5.08 -11.33 -2.27
CA PHE A 66 -4.65 -10.81 -0.96
C PHE A 66 -5.64 -9.81 -0.33
N CYS A 67 -6.66 -9.37 -1.07
CA CYS A 67 -7.76 -8.63 -0.48
C CYS A 67 -8.63 -9.63 0.31
N ASN A 68 -8.35 -9.76 1.60
CA ASN A 68 -9.09 -10.61 2.54
C ASN A 68 -10.59 -10.25 2.61
N GLU A 69 -10.99 -9.11 2.08
CA GLU A 69 -12.35 -8.59 2.06
C GLU A 69 -12.88 -8.53 0.62
N LYS A 70 -13.16 -9.70 0.01
CA LYS A 70 -14.03 -9.70 -1.16
C LYS A 70 -15.42 -9.24 -0.69
N PRO A 71 -15.98 -8.14 -1.23
CA PRO A 71 -17.31 -7.72 -0.85
C PRO A 71 -18.28 -8.86 -1.17
N LYS A 72 -19.07 -9.28 -0.17
CA LYS A 72 -20.08 -10.32 -0.39
C LYS A 72 -20.99 -9.86 -1.53
N PRO A 73 -21.28 -10.70 -2.54
CA PRO A 73 -22.17 -10.32 -3.60
C PRO A 73 -23.54 -9.96 -3.01
N THR A 74 -23.88 -8.68 -3.00
CA THR A 74 -25.16 -8.19 -2.52
C THR A 74 -26.17 -8.28 -3.67
N SER A 75 -27.22 -9.07 -3.49
CA SER A 75 -28.34 -9.11 -4.44
C SER A 75 -28.97 -7.73 -4.56
N LEU A 76 -28.97 -7.15 -5.78
CA LEU A 76 -29.73 -5.95 -6.10
C LEU A 76 -31.24 -6.22 -6.20
N ARG A 77 -31.67 -7.49 -6.17
CA ARG A 77 -33.10 -7.82 -6.18
C ARG A 77 -33.76 -7.35 -4.90
N LYS A 78 -34.79 -6.53 -5.04
CA LYS A 78 -35.75 -6.25 -3.97
C LYS A 78 -36.57 -7.51 -3.71
N SER A 79 -36.96 -7.76 -2.45
CA SER A 79 -37.86 -8.86 -2.13
C SER A 79 -39.17 -8.66 -2.90
N SER A 80 -39.60 -9.68 -3.64
CA SER A 80 -40.79 -9.56 -4.49
C SER A 80 -42.08 -9.56 -3.66
N GLY A 81 -42.01 -9.98 -2.39
CA GLY A 81 -43.17 -10.23 -1.52
C GLY A 81 -44.10 -11.35 -2.03
N LYS A 82 -43.79 -11.97 -3.17
CA LYS A 82 -44.61 -13.02 -3.78
C LYS A 82 -44.29 -14.35 -3.11
N LYS A 83 -45.34 -15.12 -2.80
CA LYS A 83 -45.17 -16.50 -2.32
C LYS A 83 -44.43 -17.33 -3.38
N PRO A 84 -43.52 -18.23 -2.98
CA PRO A 84 -42.88 -19.15 -3.92
C PRO A 84 -43.95 -20.03 -4.59
N GLY A 85 -43.86 -20.18 -5.91
CA GLY A 85 -44.83 -20.93 -6.71
C GLY A 85 -45.12 -20.28 -8.06
N GLY A 86 -45.94 -20.96 -8.86
CA GLY A 86 -46.45 -20.43 -10.12
C GLY A 86 -47.47 -19.31 -9.92
N GLN A 87 -47.90 -18.69 -11.02
CA GLN A 87 -48.99 -17.70 -10.98
C GLN A 87 -50.29 -18.34 -10.46
N LYS A 88 -51.15 -17.53 -9.83
CA LYS A 88 -52.43 -18.00 -9.29
C LYS A 88 -53.28 -18.58 -10.43
N GLY A 89 -53.62 -19.87 -10.32
CA GLY A 89 -54.41 -20.59 -11.33
C GLY A 89 -53.61 -21.49 -12.27
N HIS A 90 -52.27 -21.45 -12.23
CA HIS A 90 -51.47 -22.40 -12.98
C HIS A 90 -51.38 -23.75 -12.27
N SER A 91 -51.63 -24.84 -13.02
CA SER A 91 -51.37 -26.20 -12.55
C SER A 91 -49.87 -26.43 -12.39
N GLY A 92 -49.42 -26.79 -11.19
CA GLY A 92 -48.04 -27.21 -10.98
C GLY A 92 -47.76 -28.54 -11.69
N LYS A 93 -46.61 -28.64 -12.35
CA LYS A 93 -46.09 -29.92 -12.89
C LYS A 93 -44.74 -30.16 -12.22
N THR A 94 -44.73 -31.03 -11.21
CA THR A 94 -43.48 -31.46 -10.57
C THR A 94 -42.91 -32.65 -11.33
N LEU A 95 -41.58 -32.74 -11.42
CA LEU A 95 -40.90 -33.86 -12.05
C LEU A 95 -41.05 -35.10 -11.14
N GLU A 96 -41.60 -36.19 -11.68
CA GLU A 96 -41.68 -37.48 -10.97
C GLU A 96 -40.37 -38.25 -11.19
N MET A 97 -39.72 -38.64 -10.09
CA MET A 97 -38.51 -39.45 -10.16
C MET A 97 -38.91 -40.89 -10.47
N THR A 98 -38.50 -41.39 -11.64
CA THR A 98 -38.56 -42.81 -12.02
C THR A 98 -37.37 -43.58 -11.45
#